data_AF-A0AAV6JUW8-F1
#
_entry.id   AF-A0AAV6JUW8-F1
#
_cell.length_a   1.000
_cell.length_b   1.000
_cell.length_c   1.000
_cell.angle_alpha   90.00
_cell.angle_beta   90.00
_cell.angle_gamma   90.00
#
_symmetry.space_group_name_H-M   'P 1'
#
loop_
_entity.id
_entity.type
_entity.pdbx_description
1 polymer ?
#
loop_
_entity_poly.entity_id
_entity_poly.type
_entity_poly.pdbx_seq_one_letter_code
_entity_poly.pdbx_strand_id
1 'polypeptide(L)'
;MCFYISRNSGSKPSLCSKAHDVETPYYRPLQSCIGGTQSRRWIPIEKRPTWPSRSKLNSDELAIYGVSPEDFAEDTQNWNSAVRNYWSLLSPLIFSDHPKRPGDEDPSPPYNMLRNVLDMNARFGGFNSALLEAGKSVWVMNVVPTSGPNSLPLILDRGFVGVLHDWCEAFPTYPRTYDMVHAEGLLSLVTVQQRRCTLLDLFSEIDRLLRPEGWVIFRDSASLIEIARALATRLKWDARVVEIESNSNERLLICQKPFFKKQPN
;
A
#
# COMPACT_ATOMS: atom_id res chain seq x y z
N MET A 1 22.15 18.67 14.92
CA MET A 1 21.70 19.33 16.17
C MET A 1 20.32 19.91 15.93
N CYS A 2 19.31 19.55 16.74
CA CYS A 2 17.92 19.95 16.47
C CYS A 2 17.70 21.40 16.91
N PHE A 3 17.65 22.34 15.97
CA PHE A 3 17.56 23.80 16.21
C PHE A 3 16.34 24.24 17.04
N TYR A 4 15.34 23.38 17.19
CA TYR A 4 14.11 23.71 17.92
C TYR A 4 14.22 23.55 19.44
N ILE A 5 15.14 22.70 19.93
CA ILE A 5 15.34 22.46 21.37
C ILE A 5 16.09 23.64 22.03
N SER A 6 16.92 24.34 21.25
CA SER A 6 17.67 25.52 21.70
C SER A 6 16.93 26.85 21.52
N ARG A 7 15.61 26.85 21.33
CA ARG A 7 14.83 28.09 21.17
C ARG A 7 14.68 28.82 22.50
N ASN A 8 14.84 30.15 22.45
CA ASN A 8 14.64 31.02 23.61
C ASN A 8 13.18 30.93 24.12
N SER A 9 13.00 31.01 25.44
CA SER A 9 11.69 31.08 26.08
C SER A 9 10.90 32.27 25.51
N GLY A 10 9.69 32.01 24.98
CA GLY A 10 8.83 33.03 24.35
C GLY A 10 8.80 33.04 22.82
N SER A 11 9.60 32.20 22.15
CA SER A 11 9.63 32.11 20.69
C SER A 11 8.34 31.47 20.13
N LYS A 12 7.55 32.19 19.32
CA LYS A 12 6.34 31.66 18.65
C LYS A 12 6.66 31.00 17.29
N PRO A 13 5.96 29.91 16.90
CA PRO A 13 5.02 29.12 17.70
C PRO A 13 5.74 28.33 18.82
N SER A 14 5.03 28.07 19.92
CA SER A 14 5.54 27.34 21.09
C SER A 14 5.69 25.85 20.79
N LEU A 15 6.38 25.07 21.64
CA LEU A 15 6.38 23.61 21.53
C LEU A 15 5.04 23.03 22.00
N CYS A 16 4.55 21.96 21.35
CA CYS A 16 3.34 21.28 21.78
C CYS A 16 3.57 20.54 23.11
N SER A 17 2.52 20.46 23.96
CA SER A 17 2.59 19.68 25.20
C SER A 17 2.63 18.17 24.90
N LYS A 18 3.23 17.37 25.80
CA LYS A 18 3.36 15.90 25.63
C LYS A 18 2.03 15.16 25.46
N ALA A 19 0.92 15.77 25.87
CA ALA A 19 -0.41 15.18 25.80
C ALA A 19 -1.03 15.25 24.40
N HIS A 20 -0.48 16.08 23.51
CA HIS A 20 -0.97 16.20 22.15
C HIS A 20 -0.16 15.30 21.23
N ASP A 21 -0.78 14.18 20.87
CA ASP A 21 -0.25 13.31 19.82
C ASP A 21 -0.30 14.06 18.47
N VAL A 22 0.86 14.52 18.05
CA VAL A 22 1.12 15.21 16.77
C VAL A 22 0.92 14.22 15.61
N GLU A 23 0.96 12.92 15.88
CA GLU A 23 0.88 11.83 14.91
C GLU A 23 -0.56 11.30 14.75
N THR A 24 -1.58 11.97 15.33
CA THR A 24 -2.98 11.70 14.99
C THR A 24 -3.41 12.56 13.79
N PRO A 25 -3.43 12.06 12.54
CA PRO A 25 -3.24 12.94 11.37
C PRO A 25 -4.52 13.36 10.66
N TYR A 26 -5.69 12.82 11.02
CA TYR A 26 -6.91 13.01 10.24
C TYR A 26 -7.98 13.77 11.03
N TYR A 27 -8.57 14.80 10.39
CA TYR A 27 -9.66 15.61 10.94
C TYR A 27 -9.40 16.31 12.28
N ARG A 28 -8.15 16.69 12.57
CA ARG A 28 -7.83 17.52 13.74
C ARG A 28 -7.49 18.96 13.34
N PRO A 29 -8.02 19.97 14.04
CA PRO A 29 -7.60 21.35 13.85
C PRO A 29 -6.09 21.50 14.08
N LEU A 30 -5.42 22.20 13.16
CA LEU A 30 -4.00 22.52 13.29
C LEU A 30 -3.77 23.33 14.57
N GLN A 31 -2.82 22.89 15.37
CA GLN A 31 -2.44 23.58 16.59
C GLN A 31 -1.36 24.61 16.28
N SER A 32 -1.39 25.76 16.97
CA SER A 32 -0.38 26.81 16.84
C SER A 32 0.90 26.49 17.63
N CYS A 33 1.41 25.26 17.50
CA CYS A 33 2.59 24.78 18.21
C CYS A 33 3.45 23.84 17.33
N ILE A 34 4.74 23.73 17.66
CA ILE A 34 5.70 22.86 17.00
C ILE A 34 5.75 21.53 17.76
N GLY A 35 5.32 20.46 17.09
CA GLY A 35 5.35 19.10 17.60
C GLY A 35 6.69 18.38 17.39
N GLY A 36 6.82 17.16 17.91
CA GLY A 36 7.89 16.22 17.55
C GLY A 36 9.28 16.47 18.15
N THR A 37 9.51 17.59 18.84
CA THR A 37 10.83 17.97 19.38
C THR A 37 11.30 17.15 20.58
N GLN A 38 10.39 16.45 21.27
CA GLN A 38 10.69 15.52 22.36
C GLN A 38 10.41 14.06 21.99
N SER A 39 10.13 13.79 20.71
CA SER A 39 9.83 12.43 20.27
C SER A 39 11.09 11.57 20.26
N ARG A 40 11.02 10.38 20.86
CA ARG A 40 12.08 9.36 20.80
C ARG A 40 12.38 8.91 19.36
N ARG A 41 11.48 9.21 18.42
CA ARG A 41 11.60 8.95 16.99
C ARG A 41 12.63 9.82 16.26
N TRP A 42 13.02 10.96 16.81
CA TRP A 42 13.89 11.89 16.08
C TRP A 42 15.34 11.42 16.07
N ILE A 43 15.67 10.56 15.09
CA ILE A 43 17.02 10.12 14.78
C ILE A 43 17.63 11.12 13.78
N PRO A 44 18.78 11.75 14.10
CA PRO A 44 19.50 12.62 13.18
C PRO A 44 19.78 11.93 11.84
N ILE A 45 19.70 12.69 10.74
CA ILE A 45 19.88 12.16 9.38
C ILE A 45 21.25 11.48 9.24
N GLU A 46 22.27 12.01 9.90
CA GLU A 46 23.64 11.48 9.88
C GLU A 46 23.76 10.11 10.56
N LYS A 47 22.84 9.79 11.48
CA LYS A 47 22.78 8.49 12.17
C LYS A 47 21.88 7.49 11.45
N ARG A 48 21.14 7.90 10.41
CA ARG A 48 20.26 7.00 9.68
C ARG A 48 21.04 6.21 8.64
N PRO A 49 20.73 4.91 8.47
CA PRO A 49 21.30 4.13 7.37
C PRO A 49 20.96 4.75 6.02
N THR A 50 21.85 4.58 5.04
CA THR A 50 21.59 5.00 3.66
C THR A 50 20.56 4.08 3.00
N TRP A 51 19.80 4.62 2.05
CA TRP A 51 18.96 3.80 1.18
C TRP A 51 19.84 2.88 0.30
N PRO A 52 19.51 1.58 0.09
CA PRO A 52 18.29 0.87 0.50
C PRO A 52 18.36 0.16 1.86
N SER A 53 19.51 0.15 2.54
CA SER A 53 19.68 -0.56 3.83
C SER A 53 18.71 -0.09 4.91
N ARG A 54 18.25 1.17 4.83
CA ARG A 54 17.22 1.76 5.70
C ARG A 54 15.87 1.03 5.68
N SER A 55 15.58 0.21 4.67
CA SER A 55 14.32 -0.52 4.57
C SER A 55 14.13 -1.57 5.67
N LYS A 56 15.22 -1.98 6.36
CA LYS A 56 15.22 -2.92 7.48
C LYS A 56 15.54 -2.16 8.77
N LEU A 57 14.56 -2.07 9.66
CA LEU A 57 14.74 -1.45 10.97
C LEU A 57 15.34 -2.45 11.95
N ASN A 58 16.13 -1.94 12.89
CA ASN A 58 16.61 -2.72 14.02
C ASN A 58 15.58 -2.77 15.17
N SER A 59 15.81 -3.63 16.16
CA SER A 59 14.89 -3.81 17.29
C SER A 59 14.68 -2.53 18.11
N ASP A 60 15.70 -1.70 18.27
CA ASP A 60 15.60 -0.43 19.01
C ASP A 60 14.71 0.59 18.27
N GLU A 61 14.79 0.62 16.94
CA GLU A 61 13.96 1.44 16.07
C GLU A 61 12.50 0.96 16.05
N LEU A 62 12.27 -0.35 16.05
CA LEU A 62 10.92 -0.94 16.12
C LEU A 62 10.25 -0.68 17.47
N ALA A 63 11.02 -0.72 18.57
CA ALA A 63 10.51 -0.46 19.91
C ALA A 63 9.89 0.94 20.07
N ILE A 64 10.34 1.93 19.28
CA ILE A 64 9.77 3.29 19.25
C ILE A 64 8.30 3.25 18.81
N TYR A 65 7.94 2.31 17.94
CA TYR A 65 6.60 2.13 17.40
C TYR A 65 5.77 1.09 18.16
N GLY A 66 6.35 0.45 19.19
CA GLY A 66 5.70 -0.64 19.92
C GLY A 66 5.50 -1.91 19.09
N VAL A 67 6.31 -2.10 18.04
CA VAL A 67 6.27 -3.28 17.18
C VAL A 67 7.29 -4.30 17.68
N SER A 68 6.87 -5.57 17.84
CA SER A 68 7.80 -6.63 18.23
C SER A 68 8.71 -7.01 17.05
N PRO A 69 10.01 -7.29 17.30
CA PRO A 69 10.91 -7.78 16.25
C PRO A 69 10.43 -9.09 15.61
N GLU A 70 9.77 -9.95 16.40
CA GLU A 70 9.23 -11.23 15.96
C GLU A 70 8.11 -11.04 14.93
N ASP A 71 7.10 -10.20 15.26
CA ASP A 71 5.98 -9.91 14.34
C ASP A 71 6.47 -9.28 13.04
N PHE A 72 7.48 -8.40 13.13
CA PHE A 72 8.07 -7.74 11.97
C PHE A 72 8.85 -8.71 11.07
N ALA A 73 9.57 -9.66 11.67
CA ALA A 73 10.30 -10.69 10.93
C ALA A 73 9.34 -11.66 10.24
N GLU A 74 8.26 -12.05 10.92
CA GLU A 74 7.20 -12.90 10.36
C GLU A 74 6.51 -12.21 9.16
N ASP A 75 6.11 -10.94 9.30
CA ASP A 75 5.54 -10.14 8.20
C ASP A 75 6.51 -10.09 7.00
N THR A 76 7.79 -9.86 7.25
CA THR A 76 8.82 -9.81 6.20
C THR A 76 8.94 -11.14 5.46
N GLN A 77 8.96 -12.27 6.18
CA GLN A 77 9.04 -13.60 5.58
C GLN A 77 7.78 -13.94 4.77
N ASN A 78 6.61 -13.60 5.31
CA ASN A 78 5.32 -13.80 4.64
C ASN A 78 5.27 -13.01 3.33
N TRP A 79 5.65 -11.73 3.33
CA TRP A 79 5.65 -10.91 2.11
C TRP A 79 6.67 -11.33 1.08
N ASN A 80 7.87 -11.72 1.50
CA ASN A 80 8.89 -12.25 0.60
C ASN A 80 8.41 -13.51 -0.14
N SER A 81 7.61 -14.34 0.53
CA SER A 81 7.01 -15.54 -0.07
C SER A 81 5.82 -15.18 -0.97
N ALA A 82 4.94 -14.29 -0.51
CA ALA A 82 3.77 -13.83 -1.25
C ALA A 82 4.14 -13.14 -2.57
N VAL A 83 5.13 -12.23 -2.58
CA VAL A 83 5.57 -11.53 -3.80
C VAL A 83 6.09 -12.50 -4.86
N ARG A 84 6.77 -13.57 -4.46
CA ARG A 84 7.23 -14.62 -5.40
C ARG A 84 6.03 -15.34 -6.05
N ASN A 85 5.01 -15.66 -5.26
CA ASN A 85 3.78 -16.29 -5.74
C ASN A 85 2.94 -15.35 -6.61
N TYR A 86 2.82 -14.07 -6.24
CA TYR A 86 2.03 -13.11 -7.04
C TYR A 86 2.64 -12.88 -8.42
N TRP A 87 3.98 -12.80 -8.51
CA TRP A 87 4.64 -12.50 -9.77
C TRP A 87 4.50 -13.62 -10.81
N SER A 88 4.38 -14.88 -10.38
CA SER A 88 4.08 -15.98 -11.31
C SER A 88 2.63 -15.91 -11.83
N LEU A 89 1.69 -15.42 -11.01
CA LEU A 89 0.27 -15.31 -11.34
C LEU A 89 -0.08 -14.11 -12.24
N LEU A 90 0.73 -13.04 -12.20
CA LEU A 90 0.57 -11.83 -13.02
C LEU A 90 1.08 -12.01 -14.46
N SER A 91 1.72 -13.14 -14.77
CA SER A 91 2.06 -13.49 -16.15
C SER A 91 0.75 -13.76 -16.92
N PRO A 92 0.44 -13.04 -18.00
CA PRO A 92 -0.78 -13.31 -18.75
C PRO A 92 -0.73 -14.74 -19.27
N LEU A 93 -1.69 -15.58 -18.86
CA LEU A 93 -1.94 -16.93 -19.40
C LEU A 93 -2.34 -16.93 -20.90
N ILE A 94 -2.07 -15.85 -21.64
CA ILE A 94 -2.21 -15.73 -23.10
C ILE A 94 -0.83 -15.78 -23.80
N PHE A 95 0.26 -15.88 -23.05
CA PHE A 95 1.63 -16.02 -23.59
C PHE A 95 2.27 -17.40 -23.36
N SER A 96 1.50 -18.35 -22.82
CA SER A 96 1.83 -19.77 -22.95
C SER A 96 1.35 -20.26 -24.32
N ASP A 97 2.32 -20.59 -25.18
CA ASP A 97 2.18 -21.30 -26.45
C ASP A 97 1.68 -20.51 -27.67
N HIS A 98 2.45 -19.51 -28.09
CA HIS A 98 2.94 -19.31 -29.47
C HIS A 98 3.61 -17.93 -29.56
N PRO A 99 4.85 -17.80 -30.06
CA PRO A 99 5.44 -16.49 -30.28
C PRO A 99 4.70 -15.80 -31.44
N LYS A 100 3.72 -14.95 -31.12
CA LYS A 100 3.25 -13.94 -32.07
C LYS A 100 4.44 -13.05 -32.40
N ARG A 101 4.80 -13.02 -33.68
CA ARG A 101 5.77 -12.07 -34.24
C ARG A 101 5.28 -10.66 -33.88
N PRO A 102 6.05 -9.85 -33.12
CA PRO A 102 5.67 -8.46 -32.85
C PRO A 102 5.43 -7.75 -34.17
N GLY A 103 4.27 -7.11 -34.34
CA GLY A 103 4.04 -6.19 -35.44
C GLY A 103 4.77 -4.88 -35.19
N ASP A 104 5.06 -4.12 -36.24
CA ASP A 104 5.75 -2.82 -36.14
C ASP A 104 4.96 -1.76 -35.34
N GLU A 105 3.69 -2.02 -35.01
CA GLU A 105 2.84 -1.19 -34.13
C GLU A 105 2.78 -1.68 -32.68
N ASP A 106 3.37 -2.84 -32.36
CA ASP A 106 3.40 -3.35 -30.99
C ASP A 106 4.49 -2.63 -30.17
N PRO A 107 4.18 -2.14 -28.95
CA PRO A 107 5.17 -1.44 -28.14
C PRO A 107 6.33 -2.36 -27.77
N SER A 108 7.57 -1.92 -27.99
CA SER A 108 8.76 -2.74 -27.70
C SER A 108 8.79 -3.26 -26.24
N PRO A 109 9.23 -4.50 -25.99
CA PRO A 109 9.24 -5.11 -24.66
C PRO A 109 9.94 -4.29 -23.57
N PRO A 110 9.54 -4.47 -22.28
CA PRO A 110 8.59 -5.48 -21.81
C PRO A 110 7.13 -4.98 -21.85
N TYR A 111 6.28 -5.78 -22.52
CA TYR A 111 4.82 -5.65 -22.46
C TYR A 111 4.35 -5.80 -21.00
N ASN A 112 3.45 -4.93 -20.54
CA ASN A 112 2.85 -4.95 -19.20
C ASN A 112 3.85 -4.76 -18.04
N MET A 113 4.78 -3.81 -18.17
CA MET A 113 5.65 -3.41 -17.06
C MET A 113 4.84 -2.69 -15.98
N LEU A 114 4.58 -3.37 -14.86
CA LEU A 114 4.08 -2.71 -13.65
C LEU A 114 5.12 -1.69 -13.19
N ARG A 115 4.73 -0.42 -13.08
CA ARG A 115 5.63 0.66 -12.64
C ARG A 115 5.07 1.37 -11.42
N ASN A 116 3.77 1.64 -11.40
CA ASN A 116 3.11 2.34 -10.30
C ASN A 116 2.19 1.37 -9.57
N VAL A 117 2.52 1.10 -8.32
CA VAL A 117 1.76 0.20 -7.45
C VAL A 117 1.14 1.00 -6.32
N LEU A 118 -0.13 0.74 -6.04
CA LEU A 118 -0.81 1.26 -4.86
C LEU A 118 -1.00 0.12 -3.88
N ASP A 119 -0.40 0.22 -2.70
CA ASP A 119 -0.69 -0.70 -1.60
C ASP A 119 -1.70 -0.03 -0.67
N MET A 120 -2.95 -0.49 -0.73
CA MET A 120 -4.07 0.18 -0.06
C MET A 120 -4.11 -0.05 1.45
N ASN A 121 -3.38 -1.06 1.94
CA ASN A 121 -3.28 -1.36 3.37
C ASN A 121 -1.86 -1.86 3.70
N ALA A 122 -0.92 -0.93 3.74
CA ALA A 122 0.50 -1.26 3.77
C ALA A 122 1.01 -1.84 5.09
N ARG A 123 0.25 -1.73 6.20
CA ARG A 123 0.70 -2.15 7.55
C ARG A 123 2.13 -1.66 7.82
N PHE A 124 3.13 -2.53 7.89
CA PHE A 124 4.53 -2.14 8.14
C PHE A 124 5.32 -1.73 6.89
N GLY A 125 4.72 -1.76 5.70
CA GLY A 125 5.38 -1.60 4.40
C GLY A 125 6.07 -2.88 3.93
N GLY A 126 5.63 -4.05 4.40
CA GLY A 126 6.23 -5.35 4.11
C GLY A 126 6.18 -5.71 2.63
N PHE A 127 5.04 -5.47 1.96
CA PHE A 127 4.88 -5.71 0.52
C PHE A 127 5.88 -4.90 -0.31
N ASN A 128 6.01 -3.60 -0.05
CA ASN A 128 6.99 -2.74 -0.73
C ASN A 128 8.45 -3.18 -0.45
N SER A 129 8.75 -3.56 0.79
CA SER A 129 10.07 -4.10 1.14
C SER A 129 10.38 -5.39 0.38
N ALA A 130 9.42 -6.29 0.26
CA ALA A 130 9.60 -7.54 -0.47
C ALA A 130 9.77 -7.31 -1.98
N LEU A 131 9.09 -6.32 -2.56
CA LEU A 131 9.30 -5.91 -3.96
C LEU A 131 10.70 -5.35 -4.19
N LEU A 132 11.20 -4.55 -3.25
CA LEU A 132 12.57 -4.02 -3.27
C LEU A 132 13.61 -5.15 -3.17
N GLU A 133 13.43 -6.10 -2.25
CA GLU A 133 14.31 -7.26 -2.10
C GLU A 133 14.29 -8.18 -3.33
N ALA A 134 13.15 -8.31 -3.98
CA ALA A 134 12.99 -9.07 -5.22
C ALA A 134 13.54 -8.34 -6.47
N GLY A 135 14.15 -7.16 -6.30
CA GLY A 135 14.77 -6.39 -7.38
C GLY A 135 13.78 -5.83 -8.41
N LYS A 136 12.52 -5.63 -8.02
CA LYS A 136 11.48 -5.10 -8.92
C LYS A 136 11.59 -3.59 -9.03
N SER A 137 11.67 -3.07 -10.25
CA SER A 137 11.72 -1.63 -10.55
C SER A 137 10.33 -0.98 -10.52
N VAL A 138 9.70 -1.01 -9.34
CA VAL A 138 8.35 -0.48 -9.10
C VAL A 138 8.37 0.67 -8.09
N TRP A 139 7.52 1.66 -8.30
CA TRP A 139 7.21 2.71 -7.33
C TRP A 139 5.92 2.35 -6.60
N VAL A 140 5.99 2.26 -5.27
CA VAL A 140 4.85 1.87 -4.44
C VAL A 140 4.39 3.06 -3.61
N MET A 141 3.12 3.45 -3.74
CA MET A 141 2.44 4.32 -2.78
C MET A 141 1.86 3.45 -1.67
N ASN A 142 2.36 3.60 -0.45
CA ASN A 142 1.91 2.84 0.71
C ASN A 142 0.81 3.62 1.43
N VAL A 143 -0.40 3.09 1.46
CA VAL A 143 -1.52 3.72 2.16
C VAL A 143 -1.77 2.99 3.47
N VAL A 144 -1.85 3.77 4.54
CA VAL A 144 -2.27 3.30 5.86
C VAL A 144 -3.70 3.77 6.09
N PRO A 145 -4.68 2.88 6.23
CA PRO A 145 -6.04 3.26 6.51
C PRO A 145 -6.16 3.95 7.89
N THR A 146 -6.93 5.03 7.99
CA THR A 146 -7.26 5.73 9.26
C THR A 146 -7.98 4.84 10.28
N SER A 147 -8.52 3.73 9.80
CA SER A 147 -9.30 2.74 10.52
C SER A 147 -8.47 1.75 11.35
N GLY A 148 -7.17 1.66 11.07
CA GLY A 148 -6.24 0.77 11.75
C GLY A 148 -5.21 1.51 12.60
N PRO A 149 -4.25 0.76 13.18
CA PRO A 149 -3.11 1.36 13.87
C PRO A 149 -2.26 2.19 12.89
N ASN A 150 -1.85 3.38 13.32
CA ASN A 150 -1.07 4.30 12.49
C ASN A 150 0.39 3.84 12.40
N SER A 151 0.70 3.08 11.35
CA SER A 151 2.06 2.61 11.01
C SER A 151 2.78 3.50 10.00
N LEU A 152 2.15 4.58 9.51
CA LEU A 152 2.75 5.49 8.54
C LEU A 152 4.11 6.06 9.03
N PRO A 153 4.25 6.47 10.31
CA PRO A 153 5.54 6.80 10.88
C PRO A 153 6.66 5.79 10.61
N LEU A 154 6.38 4.51 10.82
CA LEU A 154 7.33 3.42 10.62
C LEU A 154 7.69 3.28 9.14
N ILE A 155 6.69 3.33 8.24
CA ILE A 155 6.90 3.26 6.78
C ILE A 155 7.83 4.39 6.29
N LEU A 156 7.59 5.62 6.74
CA LEU A 156 8.43 6.77 6.38
C LEU A 156 9.85 6.62 6.95
N ASP A 157 9.96 6.07 8.15
CA ASP A 157 11.25 5.84 8.79
C ASP A 157 12.07 4.74 8.11
N ARG A 158 11.43 3.78 7.44
CA ARG A 158 12.06 2.81 6.53
C ARG A 158 12.53 3.43 5.20
N GLY A 159 12.13 4.67 4.92
CA GLY A 159 12.46 5.38 3.67
C GLY A 159 11.46 5.15 2.54
N PHE A 160 10.31 4.54 2.82
CA PHE A 160 9.25 4.38 1.84
C PHE A 160 8.32 5.60 1.81
N VAL A 161 7.64 5.81 0.68
CA VAL A 161 6.61 6.85 0.54
C VAL A 161 5.28 6.27 0.98
N GLY A 162 4.56 7.00 1.83
CA GLY A 162 3.21 6.61 2.20
C GLY A 162 2.32 7.77 2.63
N VAL A 163 1.04 7.47 2.78
CA VAL A 163 0.00 8.42 3.17
C VAL A 163 -1.01 7.74 4.11
N LEU A 164 -1.60 8.52 5.01
CA LEU A 164 -2.73 8.07 5.81
C LEU A 164 -4.02 8.48 5.08
N HIS A 165 -4.96 7.55 4.90
CA HIS A 165 -6.19 7.82 4.13
C HIS A 165 -7.42 7.13 4.70
N ASP A 166 -8.58 7.77 4.59
CA ASP A 166 -9.89 7.14 4.83
C ASP A 166 -10.47 6.65 3.51
N TRP A 167 -10.56 5.33 3.32
CA TRP A 167 -11.08 4.74 2.08
C TRP A 167 -12.59 4.97 1.83
N CYS A 168 -13.31 5.54 2.80
CA CYS A 168 -14.65 6.06 2.57
C CYS A 168 -14.65 7.45 1.87
N GLU A 169 -13.48 8.02 1.63
CA GLU A 169 -13.28 9.25 0.90
C GLU A 169 -12.47 9.03 -0.37
N ALA A 170 -12.67 9.92 -1.35
CA ALA A 170 -11.97 9.84 -2.63
C ALA A 170 -10.46 9.99 -2.44
N PHE A 171 -9.68 9.05 -2.98
CA PHE A 171 -8.22 9.09 -2.83
C PHE A 171 -7.60 10.14 -3.77
N PRO A 172 -6.85 11.13 -3.23
CA PRO A 172 -6.30 12.22 -4.01
C PRO A 172 -5.20 11.69 -4.94
N THR A 173 -5.55 11.51 -6.21
CA THR A 173 -4.67 10.85 -7.19
C THR A 173 -4.05 11.79 -8.19
N TYR A 174 -4.44 13.05 -8.26
CA TYR A 174 -3.97 13.91 -9.33
C TYR A 174 -2.44 14.14 -9.22
N PRO A 175 -1.61 13.85 -10.26
CA PRO A 175 -1.94 13.35 -11.61
C PRO A 175 -1.58 11.86 -11.90
N ARG A 176 -1.42 10.99 -10.90
CA ARG A 176 -0.99 9.58 -11.06
C ARG A 176 -2.15 8.59 -11.08
N THR A 177 -2.12 7.70 -12.08
CA THR A 177 -2.89 6.44 -12.14
C THR A 177 -1.98 5.27 -11.79
N TYR A 178 -2.55 4.18 -11.27
CA TYR A 178 -1.78 2.99 -10.89
C TYR A 178 -1.92 1.85 -11.90
N ASP A 179 -0.84 1.10 -12.10
CA ASP A 179 -0.81 -0.08 -12.98
C ASP A 179 -1.19 -1.34 -12.19
N MET A 180 -0.96 -1.33 -10.87
CA MET A 180 -1.38 -2.39 -9.96
C MET A 180 -1.91 -1.81 -8.65
N VAL A 181 -2.98 -2.41 -8.14
CA VAL A 181 -3.53 -2.14 -6.81
C VAL A 181 -3.45 -3.41 -5.98
N HIS A 182 -2.88 -3.30 -4.79
CA HIS A 182 -2.75 -4.38 -3.82
C HIS A 182 -3.54 -4.02 -2.56
N ALA A 183 -4.27 -4.98 -2.01
CA ALA A 183 -5.05 -4.79 -0.80
C ALA A 183 -5.15 -6.10 0.02
N GLU A 184 -4.36 -6.17 1.10
CA GLU A 184 -4.46 -7.26 2.08
C GLU A 184 -5.33 -6.83 3.28
N GLY A 185 -6.34 -7.64 3.61
CA GLY A 185 -7.20 -7.44 4.78
C GLY A 185 -8.05 -6.16 4.74
N LEU A 186 -8.06 -5.44 3.61
CA LEU A 186 -8.79 -4.19 3.45
C LEU A 186 -10.30 -4.40 3.46
N LEU A 187 -10.78 -5.50 2.86
CA LEU A 187 -12.22 -5.79 2.80
C LEU A 187 -12.74 -6.09 4.20
N SER A 188 -11.97 -6.85 4.99
CA SER A 188 -12.26 -7.09 6.41
C SER A 188 -12.33 -5.78 7.19
N LEU A 189 -11.34 -4.90 6.99
CA LEU A 189 -11.25 -3.61 7.66
C LEU A 189 -12.45 -2.70 7.34
N VAL A 190 -12.81 -2.57 6.06
CA VAL A 190 -13.95 -1.76 5.61
C VAL A 190 -15.29 -2.38 6.04
N THR A 191 -15.38 -3.71 6.06
CA THR A 191 -16.60 -4.43 6.48
C THR A 191 -16.95 -4.17 7.94
N VAL A 192 -15.95 -4.13 8.84
CA VAL A 192 -16.16 -3.74 10.24
C VAL A 192 -16.65 -2.29 10.37
N GLN A 193 -16.34 -1.45 9.38
CA GLN A 193 -16.64 -0.01 9.37
C GLN A 193 -17.83 0.39 8.48
N GLN A 194 -18.67 -0.57 8.06
CA GLN A 194 -19.79 -0.43 7.11
C GLN A 194 -20.76 0.76 7.33
N ARG A 195 -20.70 1.44 8.47
CA ARG A 195 -21.52 2.63 8.76
C ARG A 195 -21.19 3.85 7.89
N ARG A 196 -20.02 3.90 7.21
CA ARG A 196 -19.57 5.10 6.46
C ARG A 196 -19.55 4.95 4.94
N CYS A 197 -19.17 3.78 4.42
CA CYS A 197 -19.13 3.51 2.99
C CYS A 197 -19.33 2.02 2.69
N THR A 198 -19.79 1.71 1.48
CA THR A 198 -20.04 0.34 1.03
C THR A 198 -18.82 -0.24 0.29
N LEU A 199 -18.76 -1.58 0.18
CA LEU A 199 -17.74 -2.22 -0.66
C LEU A 199 -17.85 -1.81 -2.14
N LEU A 200 -19.06 -1.46 -2.62
CA LEU A 200 -19.22 -0.96 -3.97
C LEU A 200 -18.53 0.40 -4.18
N ASP A 201 -18.58 1.28 -3.18
CA ASP A 201 -17.90 2.58 -3.22
C ASP A 201 -16.38 2.39 -3.28
N LEU A 202 -15.84 1.47 -2.47
CA LEU A 202 -14.42 1.10 -2.51
C LEU A 202 -14.01 0.57 -3.89
N PHE A 203 -14.78 -0.36 -4.46
CA PHE A 203 -14.49 -0.92 -5.78
C PHE A 203 -14.58 0.13 -6.90
N SER A 204 -15.50 1.09 -6.77
CA SER A 204 -15.63 2.21 -7.70
C SER A 204 -14.43 3.17 -7.61
N GLU A 205 -13.93 3.42 -6.40
CA GLU A 205 -12.66 4.15 -6.21
C GLU A 205 -11.50 3.40 -6.86
N ILE A 206 -11.36 2.09 -6.61
CA ILE A 206 -10.29 1.29 -7.23
C ILE A 206 -10.39 1.34 -8.77
N ASP A 207 -11.60 1.26 -9.34
CA ASP A 207 -11.79 1.41 -10.79
C ASP A 207 -11.30 2.77 -11.31
N ARG A 208 -11.57 3.84 -10.57
CA ARG A 208 -11.11 5.19 -10.92
C ARG A 208 -9.59 5.34 -10.85
N LEU A 209 -8.95 4.67 -9.90
CA LEU A 209 -7.50 4.73 -9.64
C LEU A 209 -6.68 3.89 -10.62
N LEU A 210 -7.24 2.77 -11.06
CA LEU A 210 -6.58 1.77 -11.89
C LEU A 210 -6.63 2.15 -13.37
N ARG A 211 -5.46 2.12 -14.01
CA ARG A 211 -5.34 2.27 -15.46
C ARG A 211 -6.03 1.09 -16.18
N PRO A 212 -6.56 1.27 -17.40
CA PRO A 212 -6.97 0.13 -18.20
C PRO A 212 -5.85 -0.91 -18.34
N GLU A 213 -6.20 -2.19 -18.38
CA GLU A 213 -5.29 -3.35 -18.35
C GLU A 213 -4.50 -3.51 -17.04
N GLY A 214 -4.75 -2.66 -16.05
CA GLY A 214 -4.16 -2.75 -14.72
C GLY A 214 -4.67 -3.96 -13.93
N TRP A 215 -3.88 -4.33 -12.93
CA TRP A 215 -4.12 -5.50 -12.09
C TRP A 215 -4.57 -5.11 -10.68
N VAL A 216 -5.47 -5.90 -10.11
CA VAL A 216 -5.86 -5.78 -8.71
C VAL A 216 -5.63 -7.12 -8.03
N ILE A 217 -5.02 -7.09 -6.85
CA ILE A 217 -4.83 -8.26 -6.00
C ILE A 217 -5.46 -7.98 -4.64
N PHE A 218 -6.48 -8.76 -4.28
CA PHE A 218 -7.04 -8.78 -2.94
C PHE A 218 -6.66 -10.07 -2.23
N ARG A 219 -6.18 -9.95 -1.00
CA ARG A 219 -5.99 -11.09 -0.09
C ARG A 219 -6.83 -10.86 1.16
N ASP A 220 -7.86 -11.67 1.35
CA ASP A 220 -8.79 -11.52 2.48
C ASP A 220 -9.50 -12.84 2.77
N SER A 221 -10.42 -12.84 3.74
CA SER A 221 -11.24 -14.00 4.09
C SER A 221 -12.05 -14.53 2.89
N ALA A 222 -12.20 -15.85 2.79
CA ALA A 222 -12.87 -16.50 1.67
C ALA A 222 -14.29 -15.96 1.38
N SER A 223 -15.06 -15.65 2.44
CA SER A 223 -16.42 -15.10 2.31
C SER A 223 -16.43 -13.70 1.67
N LEU A 224 -15.50 -12.84 2.06
CA LEU A 224 -15.36 -11.50 1.50
C LEU A 224 -14.84 -11.54 0.07
N ILE A 225 -13.97 -12.50 -0.25
CA ILE A 225 -13.45 -12.69 -1.60
C ILE A 225 -14.56 -13.09 -2.58
N GLU A 226 -15.55 -13.90 -2.18
CA GLU A 226 -16.70 -14.20 -3.04
C GLU A 226 -17.58 -12.97 -3.31
N ILE A 227 -17.78 -12.12 -2.30
CA ILE A 227 -18.51 -10.84 -2.46
C ILE A 227 -17.72 -9.92 -3.41
N ALA A 228 -16.41 -9.81 -3.20
CA ALA A 228 -15.51 -9.04 -4.05
C ALA A 228 -15.52 -9.52 -5.50
N ARG A 229 -15.55 -10.84 -5.73
CA ARG A 229 -15.66 -11.44 -7.07
C ARG A 229 -16.97 -11.02 -7.74
N ALA A 230 -18.09 -11.06 -7.03
CA ALA A 230 -19.37 -10.61 -7.58
C ALA A 230 -19.36 -9.12 -7.96
N LEU A 231 -18.72 -8.27 -7.16
CA LEU A 231 -18.53 -6.84 -7.44
C LEU A 231 -17.61 -6.61 -8.64
N ALA A 232 -16.49 -7.33 -8.72
CA ALA A 232 -15.55 -7.27 -9.85
C ALA A 232 -16.24 -7.64 -11.17
N THR A 233 -17.03 -8.71 -11.18
CA THR A 233 -17.84 -9.10 -12.36
C THR A 233 -18.85 -8.03 -12.74
N ARG A 234 -19.50 -7.38 -11.76
CA ARG A 234 -20.42 -6.25 -12.02
C ARG A 234 -19.71 -5.06 -12.66
N LEU A 235 -18.45 -4.81 -12.32
CA LEU A 235 -17.58 -3.81 -12.96
C LEU A 235 -16.95 -4.31 -14.27
N LYS A 236 -17.27 -5.53 -14.71
CA LYS A 236 -16.73 -6.19 -15.91
C LYS A 236 -15.22 -6.40 -15.84
N TRP A 237 -14.66 -6.59 -14.66
CA TRP A 237 -13.26 -7.00 -14.51
C TRP A 237 -13.13 -8.51 -14.68
N ASP A 238 -12.02 -8.96 -15.26
CA ASP A 238 -11.69 -10.37 -15.39
C ASP A 238 -11.14 -10.86 -14.05
N ALA A 239 -11.95 -11.61 -13.30
CA ALA A 239 -11.66 -12.04 -11.93
C ALA A 239 -11.30 -13.53 -11.84
N ARG A 240 -10.23 -13.85 -11.10
CA ARG A 240 -9.75 -15.21 -10.83
C ARG A 240 -9.49 -15.38 -9.35
N VAL A 241 -10.04 -16.43 -8.75
CA VAL A 241 -9.78 -16.78 -7.35
C VAL A 241 -8.69 -17.85 -7.30
N VAL A 242 -7.70 -17.65 -6.45
CA VAL A 242 -6.60 -18.59 -6.20
C VAL A 242 -6.61 -18.95 -4.72
N GLU A 243 -6.55 -20.25 -4.44
CA GLU A 243 -6.46 -20.76 -3.07
C GLU A 243 -5.03 -20.62 -2.54
N ILE A 244 -4.89 -20.25 -1.27
CA ILE A 244 -3.59 -20.09 -0.62
C ILE A 244 -3.32 -21.37 0.18
N GLU A 245 -2.32 -22.15 -0.24
CA GLU A 245 -1.99 -23.47 0.35
C GLU A 245 -1.71 -23.41 1.86
N SER A 246 -1.27 -22.26 2.40
CA SER A 246 -0.89 -22.09 3.80
C SER A 246 -2.05 -21.75 4.75
N ASN A 247 -3.22 -21.32 4.25
CA ASN A 247 -4.35 -20.94 5.11
C ASN A 247 -5.69 -21.18 4.41
N SER A 248 -6.46 -22.16 4.89
CA SER A 248 -7.76 -22.54 4.30
C SER A 248 -8.84 -21.46 4.40
N ASN A 249 -8.66 -20.44 5.25
CA ASN A 249 -9.65 -19.39 5.48
C ASN A 249 -9.40 -18.14 4.64
N GLU A 250 -8.21 -17.98 4.06
CA GLU A 250 -7.85 -16.85 3.21
C GLU A 250 -7.84 -17.25 1.74
N ARG A 251 -8.26 -16.33 0.88
CA ARG A 251 -8.20 -16.50 -0.57
C ARG A 251 -7.59 -15.29 -1.23
N LEU A 252 -7.02 -15.53 -2.40
CA LEU A 252 -6.50 -14.50 -3.28
C LEU A 252 -7.49 -14.26 -4.41
N LEU A 253 -7.87 -13.01 -4.64
CA LEU A 253 -8.63 -12.59 -5.82
C LEU A 253 -7.73 -11.73 -6.69
N ILE A 254 -7.50 -12.20 -7.91
CA ILE A 254 -6.75 -11.49 -8.93
C ILE A 254 -7.74 -10.99 -9.97
N CYS A 255 -7.78 -9.68 -10.17
CA CYS A 255 -8.63 -9.06 -11.19
C CYS A 255 -7.78 -8.32 -12.21
N GLN A 256 -8.21 -8.34 -13.47
CA GLN A 256 -7.68 -7.48 -14.52
C GLN A 256 -8.79 -6.59 -15.07
N LYS A 257 -8.52 -5.28 -15.17
CA LYS A 257 -9.45 -4.33 -15.78
C LYS A 257 -9.31 -4.38 -17.30
N PRO A 258 -10.37 -4.69 -18.07
CA PRO A 258 -10.25 -4.75 -19.52
C PRO A 258 -10.06 -3.37 -20.15
N PHE A 259 -9.38 -3.32 -21.30
CA PHE A 259 -9.36 -2.14 -22.15
C PHE A 259 -10.56 -2.14 -23.09
N PHE A 260 -11.52 -1.24 -22.86
CA PHE A 260 -12.65 -1.07 -23.76
C PHE A 260 -12.23 -0.34 -25.04
N LYS A 261 -11.82 -1.07 -26.08
CA LYS A 261 -11.81 -0.52 -27.45
C LYS A 261 -13.27 -0.41 -27.92
N LYS A 262 -13.71 0.79 -28.30
CA LYS A 262 -14.94 0.91 -29.11
C LYS A 262 -14.73 0.08 -30.36
N GLN A 263 -15.60 -0.91 -30.61
CA GLN A 263 -15.63 -1.55 -31.91
C GLN A 263 -15.96 -0.48 -32.96
N PRO A 264 -15.18 -0.37 -34.06
CA PRO A 264 -15.62 0.41 -35.20
C PRO A 264 -16.87 -0.27 -35.76
N ASN A 265 -17.98 0.47 -35.81
CA ASN A 265 -19.19 0.07 -36.53
C ASN A 265 -18.92 -0.07 -38.02
#